data_AF-A0A397F045-F1
#
_entry.id   AF-A0A397F045-F1
#
_cell.length_a   1.000
_cell.length_b   1.000
_cell.length_c   1.000
_cell.angle_alpha   90.00
_cell.angle_beta   90.00
_cell.angle_gamma   90.00
#
_symmetry.space_group_name_H-M   'P 1'
#
loop_
_entity.id
_entity.type
_entity.pdbx_description
1 polymer ?
#
loop_
_entity_poly.entity_id
_entity_poly.type
_entity_poly.pdbx_seq_one_letter_code
_entity_poly.pdbx_strand_id
1 'polypeptide(L)'
;MGRLQLTHLPVHATLQLTGMQGFRLGGVNITAVDIVSGTSDTLVLAMALRMSNPSQVTAELDSLSVQVWLEGTLLGVARMINVTLACCNATSPLTGLFSFRPTNITLGRAFLSQFVSGTTSQEVHIQGTIDSSPNPYLKAALPHLQFNSSVASLAQLFPSMPTLVSVSKMYKPSCVGATAGKCMQANVDVSLWSVEMMKTLYATMTTGLLMHVEGTLTAMIDAYPMELAYVQDGLLVEMV
;
A
#
# COMPACT_ATOMS: atom_id res chain seq x y z
N MET A 1 10.31 -71.07 4.87
CA MET A 1 10.63 -69.68 4.47
C MET A 1 10.89 -68.87 5.73
N GLY A 2 12.14 -68.59 6.07
CA GLY A 2 12.53 -67.85 7.28
C GLY A 2 12.65 -66.35 7.01
N ARG A 3 12.16 -65.51 7.93
CA ARG A 3 12.29 -64.06 7.85
C ARG A 3 13.63 -63.63 8.45
N LEU A 4 14.47 -62.99 7.65
CA LEU A 4 15.70 -62.35 8.11
C LEU A 4 15.33 -61.01 8.76
N GLN A 5 15.67 -60.83 10.03
CA GLN A 5 15.43 -59.58 10.76
C GLN A 5 16.74 -58.78 10.79
N LEU A 6 16.81 -57.73 9.99
CA LEU A 6 17.96 -56.82 9.94
C LEU A 6 17.77 -55.73 10.99
N THR A 7 18.62 -55.72 12.01
CA THR A 7 18.70 -54.66 13.04
C THR A 7 20.08 -54.00 12.97
N HIS A 8 20.15 -52.68 13.20
CA HIS A 8 21.35 -51.83 13.11
C HIS A 8 21.90 -51.58 11.69
N LEU A 9 21.03 -51.35 10.70
CA LEU A 9 21.47 -50.75 9.43
C LEU A 9 21.76 -49.26 9.65
N PRO A 10 23.02 -48.79 9.49
CA PRO A 10 23.31 -47.36 9.55
C PRO A 10 22.74 -46.68 8.32
N VAL A 11 21.56 -46.06 8.46
CA VAL A 11 20.94 -45.27 7.41
C VAL A 11 21.58 -43.88 7.42
N HIS A 12 22.62 -43.70 6.62
CA HIS A 12 23.17 -42.38 6.31
C HIS A 12 22.35 -41.73 5.19
N ALA A 13 21.16 -41.25 5.54
CA ALA A 13 20.36 -40.43 4.62
C ALA A 13 20.71 -38.96 4.83
N THR A 14 21.28 -38.32 3.82
CA THR A 14 21.47 -36.87 3.80
C THR A 14 20.11 -36.22 3.54
N LEU A 15 19.41 -35.79 4.60
CA LEU A 15 18.18 -35.02 4.43
C LEU A 15 18.51 -33.60 3.97
N GLN A 16 18.12 -33.27 2.74
CA GLN A 16 18.11 -31.88 2.26
C GLN A 16 16.76 -31.25 2.60
N LEU A 17 16.73 -30.48 3.69
CA LEU A 17 15.55 -29.72 4.09
C LEU A 17 15.59 -28.34 3.43
N THR A 18 14.67 -28.07 2.52
CA THR A 18 14.49 -26.72 1.97
C THR A 18 13.94 -25.82 3.06
N GLY A 19 14.65 -24.73 3.39
CA GLY A 19 14.20 -23.72 4.35
C GLY A 19 13.21 -22.71 3.75
N MET A 20 12.78 -21.74 4.55
CA MET A 20 11.83 -20.69 4.13
C MET A 20 12.43 -19.64 3.17
N GLN A 21 13.75 -19.70 2.92
CA GLN A 21 14.49 -18.77 2.05
C GLN A 21 14.24 -17.28 2.37
N GLY A 22 14.00 -16.95 3.65
CA GLY A 22 13.72 -15.60 4.11
C GLY A 22 12.46 -14.96 3.50
N PHE A 23 11.49 -15.78 3.05
CA PHE A 23 10.27 -15.33 2.35
C PHE A 23 10.53 -14.50 1.07
N ARG A 24 11.74 -14.60 0.51
CA ARG A 24 12.12 -13.91 -0.73
C ARG A 24 11.39 -14.46 -1.96
N LEU A 25 10.91 -15.70 -1.88
CA LEU A 25 10.15 -16.36 -2.94
C LEU A 25 8.66 -16.26 -2.64
N GLY A 26 7.94 -15.44 -3.41
CA GLY A 26 6.48 -15.28 -3.34
C GLY A 26 5.99 -14.06 -2.56
N GLY A 27 6.83 -13.44 -1.74
CA GLY A 27 6.53 -12.19 -1.03
C GLY A 27 5.31 -12.28 -0.11
N VAL A 28 4.77 -11.11 0.27
CA VAL A 28 3.50 -10.97 0.96
C VAL A 28 2.49 -10.39 -0.02
N ASN A 29 1.37 -11.07 -0.22
CA ASN A 29 0.28 -10.53 -1.04
C ASN A 29 -0.82 -9.98 -0.14
N ILE A 30 -1.00 -8.65 -0.14
CA ILE A 30 -2.05 -7.98 0.61
C ILE A 30 -3.34 -8.08 -0.18
N THR A 31 -4.33 -8.76 0.38
CA THR A 31 -5.63 -9.02 -0.27
C THR A 31 -6.73 -8.05 0.16
N ALA A 32 -6.65 -7.52 1.38
CA ALA A 32 -7.56 -6.50 1.86
C ALA A 32 -6.88 -5.63 2.91
N VAL A 33 -7.29 -4.37 2.96
CA VAL A 33 -6.88 -3.39 3.97
C VAL A 33 -8.13 -2.66 4.43
N ASP A 34 -8.29 -2.51 5.74
CA ASP A 34 -9.37 -1.75 6.35
C ASP A 34 -8.82 -0.84 7.45
N ILE A 35 -9.49 0.29 7.67
CA ILE A 35 -9.09 1.28 8.67
C ILE A 35 -9.78 0.95 9.99
N VAL A 36 -9.00 0.75 11.05
CA VAL A 36 -9.51 0.41 12.38
C VAL A 36 -9.65 1.64 13.26
N SER A 37 -8.63 2.51 13.29
CA SER A 37 -8.66 3.75 14.09
C SER A 37 -7.58 4.74 13.67
N GLY A 38 -7.81 6.02 13.97
CA GLY A 38 -6.85 7.11 13.77
C GLY A 38 -6.63 7.95 15.04
N THR A 39 -5.37 8.10 15.46
CA THR A 39 -4.96 9.09 16.48
C THR A 39 -4.26 10.26 15.78
N SER A 40 -3.87 11.34 16.48
CA SER A 40 -3.12 12.43 15.83
C SER A 40 -1.83 11.97 15.15
N ASP A 41 -1.24 10.87 15.63
CA ASP A 41 0.11 10.44 15.27
C ASP A 41 0.16 9.07 14.58
N THR A 42 -0.86 8.24 14.75
CA THR A 42 -0.85 6.84 14.30
C THR A 42 -2.18 6.47 13.67
N LEU A 43 -2.12 5.88 12.48
CA LEU A 43 -3.23 5.25 11.79
C LEU A 43 -3.10 3.73 11.92
N VAL A 44 -4.15 3.05 12.40
CA VAL A 44 -4.16 1.60 12.58
C VAL A 44 -5.00 0.97 11.47
N LEU A 45 -4.38 0.05 10.73
CA LEU A 45 -4.98 -0.64 9.60
C LEU A 45 -5.09 -2.14 9.91
N ALA A 46 -6.24 -2.75 9.68
CA ALA A 46 -6.39 -4.19 9.60
C ALA A 46 -6.01 -4.66 8.20
N MET A 47 -5.25 -5.75 8.12
CA MET A 47 -4.79 -6.31 6.85
C MET A 47 -5.09 -7.80 6.78
N ALA A 48 -5.65 -8.22 5.65
CA ALA A 48 -5.71 -9.62 5.25
C ALA A 48 -4.67 -9.85 4.16
N LEU A 49 -3.76 -10.79 4.40
CA LEU A 49 -2.63 -11.07 3.52
C LEU A 49 -2.45 -12.57 3.31
N ARG A 50 -1.69 -12.91 2.28
CA ARG A 50 -1.35 -14.28 1.93
C ARG A 50 0.16 -14.42 1.85
N MET A 51 0.69 -15.47 2.47
CA MET A 51 2.13 -15.76 2.48
C MET A 51 2.39 -17.20 2.06
N SER A 52 3.40 -17.41 1.22
CA SER A 52 3.85 -18.73 0.81
C SER A 52 5.05 -19.19 1.65
N ASN A 53 5.03 -20.46 2.07
CA ASN A 53 6.16 -21.08 2.75
C ASN A 53 6.81 -22.14 1.83
N PRO A 54 7.99 -21.84 1.24
CA PRO A 54 8.68 -22.76 0.33
C PRO A 54 9.37 -23.93 1.03
N SER A 55 9.36 -23.97 2.36
CA SER A 55 9.99 -25.05 3.11
C SER A 55 9.18 -26.34 3.05
N GLN A 56 9.84 -27.46 3.35
CA GLN A 56 9.19 -28.77 3.40
C GLN A 56 8.47 -29.04 4.74
N VAL A 57 8.45 -28.06 5.65
CA VAL A 57 7.88 -28.19 7.00
C VAL A 57 6.92 -27.04 7.31
N THR A 58 5.86 -27.34 8.07
CA THR A 58 4.90 -26.32 8.49
C THR A 58 5.59 -25.41 9.50
N ALA A 59 5.48 -24.10 9.30
CA ALA A 59 6.08 -23.12 10.19
C ALA A 59 5.01 -22.52 11.10
N GLU A 60 5.15 -22.75 12.41
CA GLU A 60 4.34 -22.12 13.45
C GLU A 60 5.18 -21.03 14.12
N LEU A 61 4.88 -19.78 13.80
CA LEU A 61 5.63 -18.61 14.26
C LEU A 61 4.93 -17.90 15.45
N ASP A 62 3.69 -18.29 15.76
CA ASP A 62 2.85 -17.71 16.80
C ASP A 62 2.65 -16.19 16.58
N SER A 63 3.42 -15.33 17.23
CA SER A 63 3.39 -13.89 16.99
C SER A 63 4.60 -13.40 16.19
N LEU A 64 4.32 -12.55 15.21
CA LEU A 64 5.32 -11.94 14.33
C LEU A 64 5.05 -10.45 14.18
N SER A 65 6.05 -9.61 14.45
CA SER A 65 6.01 -8.17 14.19
C SER A 65 7.17 -7.73 13.32
N VAL A 66 6.89 -7.10 12.18
CA VAL A 66 7.90 -6.65 11.22
C VAL A 66 7.79 -5.14 10.98
N GLN A 67 8.92 -4.52 10.68
CA GLN A 67 8.99 -3.11 10.33
C GLN A 67 8.81 -2.94 8.82
N VAL A 68 8.03 -1.94 8.43
CA VAL A 68 7.78 -1.60 7.03
C VAL A 68 8.48 -0.29 6.71
N TRP A 69 9.33 -0.32 5.71
CA TRP A 69 10.19 0.78 5.28
C TRP A 69 9.88 1.18 3.85
N LEU A 70 9.97 2.48 3.56
CA LEU A 70 9.90 3.04 2.21
C LEU A 70 11.04 4.03 2.05
N GLU A 71 11.92 3.79 1.08
CA GLU A 71 13.06 4.68 0.76
C GLU A 71 13.90 5.08 1.99
N GLY A 72 14.13 4.12 2.91
CA GLY A 72 14.89 4.36 4.15
C GLY A 72 14.10 5.07 5.27
N THR A 73 12.83 5.40 5.04
CA THR A 73 11.91 5.91 6.07
C THR A 73 11.11 4.77 6.66
N LEU A 74 11.05 4.67 7.99
CA LEU A 74 10.17 3.74 8.68
C LEU A 74 8.74 4.26 8.56
N LEU A 75 7.87 3.49 7.90
CA LEU A 75 6.44 3.81 7.79
C LEU A 75 5.66 3.33 9.02
N GLY A 76 6.06 2.21 9.61
CA GLY A 76 5.33 1.63 10.73
C GLY A 76 5.70 0.19 11.04
N VAL A 77 4.87 -0.45 11.86
CA VAL A 77 5.06 -1.84 12.32
C VAL A 77 3.82 -2.66 12.03
N ALA A 78 3.99 -3.77 11.31
CA ALA A 78 2.95 -4.76 11.07
C ALA A 78 3.06 -5.87 12.11
N ARG A 79 1.94 -6.25 12.73
CA ARG A 79 1.85 -7.29 13.75
C ARG A 79 0.82 -8.33 13.33
N MET A 80 1.20 -9.59 13.45
CA MET A 80 0.35 -10.75 13.20
C MET A 80 0.40 -11.66 14.42
N ILE A 81 -0.73 -12.30 14.71
CA ILE A 81 -0.88 -13.29 15.78
C ILE A 81 -1.32 -14.62 15.17
N ASN A 82 -0.97 -15.73 15.83
CA ASN A 82 -1.26 -17.09 15.38
C ASN A 82 -0.80 -17.36 13.93
N VAL A 83 0.44 -16.99 13.61
CA VAL A 83 1.01 -17.17 12.27
C VAL A 83 1.39 -18.63 12.07
N THR A 84 0.61 -19.33 11.24
CA THR A 84 0.88 -20.69 10.79
C THR A 84 0.95 -20.74 9.28
N LEU A 85 2.07 -21.24 8.75
CA LEU A 85 2.31 -21.34 7.31
C LEU A 85 2.45 -22.81 6.89
N ALA A 86 1.47 -23.29 6.13
CA ALA A 86 1.49 -24.62 5.52
C ALA A 86 2.73 -24.81 4.63
N CYS A 87 3.32 -26.00 4.67
CA CYS A 87 4.55 -26.32 3.94
C CYS A 87 4.37 -26.48 2.43
N CYS A 88 5.46 -26.83 1.75
CA CYS A 88 5.50 -27.29 0.36
C CYS A 88 5.03 -26.23 -0.66
N ASN A 89 5.47 -24.98 -0.48
CA ASN A 89 5.04 -23.80 -1.27
C ASN A 89 3.55 -23.47 -1.13
N ALA A 90 2.85 -24.01 -0.13
CA ALA A 90 1.46 -23.65 0.12
C ALA A 90 1.35 -22.20 0.57
N THR A 91 0.27 -21.55 0.12
CA THR A 91 -0.04 -20.15 0.47
C THR A 91 -1.11 -20.11 1.56
N SER A 92 -0.74 -19.58 2.72
CA SER A 92 -1.61 -19.51 3.90
C SER A 92 -2.20 -18.08 4.06
N PRO A 93 -3.50 -17.94 4.33
CA PRO A 93 -4.10 -16.66 4.66
C PRO A 93 -3.70 -16.26 6.09
N LEU A 94 -3.42 -14.98 6.28
CA LEU A 94 -3.06 -14.38 7.55
C LEU A 94 -3.80 -13.06 7.73
N THR A 95 -4.02 -12.71 8.98
CA THR A 95 -4.58 -11.41 9.36
C THR A 95 -3.63 -10.71 10.32
N GLY A 96 -3.50 -9.40 10.16
CA GLY A 96 -2.63 -8.59 11.01
C GLY A 96 -3.16 -7.16 11.19
N LEU A 97 -2.48 -6.45 12.07
CA LEU A 97 -2.66 -5.02 12.29
C LEU A 97 -1.38 -4.30 11.89
N PHE A 98 -1.51 -3.20 11.17
CA PHE A 98 -0.41 -2.33 10.82
C PHE A 98 -0.60 -0.98 11.46
N SER A 99 0.34 -0.62 12.35
CA SER A 99 0.40 0.69 12.96
C SER A 99 1.26 1.59 12.09
N PHE A 100 0.61 2.42 11.28
CA PHE A 100 1.25 3.40 10.42
C PHE A 100 1.58 4.66 11.22
N ARG A 101 2.88 4.90 11.40
CA ARG A 101 3.46 6.04 12.11
C ARG A 101 4.79 6.39 11.45
N PRO A 102 4.75 7.11 10.33
CA PRO A 102 5.94 7.36 9.54
C PRO A 102 6.91 8.28 10.29
N THR A 103 8.21 7.98 10.25
CA THR A 103 9.22 8.88 10.83
C THR A 103 9.40 10.16 10.02
N ASN A 104 9.18 10.10 8.70
CA ASN A 104 9.09 11.26 7.82
C ASN A 104 7.63 11.43 7.37
N ILE A 105 6.96 12.45 7.93
CA ILE A 105 5.54 12.68 7.69
C ILE A 105 5.23 13.03 6.23
N THR A 106 6.13 13.73 5.53
CA THR A 106 5.93 14.13 4.13
C THR A 106 5.91 12.90 3.22
N LEU A 107 6.88 12.00 3.40
CA LEU A 107 6.94 10.74 2.65
C LEU A 107 5.77 9.83 3.03
N GLY A 108 5.41 9.76 4.32
CA GLY A 108 4.24 9.01 4.77
C GLY A 108 2.92 9.50 4.17
N ARG A 109 2.72 10.81 4.08
CA ARG A 109 1.55 11.41 3.41
C ARG A 109 1.54 11.12 1.92
N ALA A 110 2.69 11.23 1.24
CA ALA A 110 2.80 10.86 -0.17
C ALA A 110 2.46 9.38 -0.39
N PHE A 111 2.93 8.49 0.48
CA PHE A 111 2.60 7.06 0.44
C PHE A 111 1.09 6.80 0.60
N LEU A 112 0.46 7.41 1.62
CA LEU A 112 -0.99 7.27 1.83
C LEU A 112 -1.80 7.86 0.68
N SER A 113 -1.37 9.01 0.17
CA SER A 113 -1.98 9.62 -1.01
C SER A 113 -1.92 8.67 -2.19
N GLN A 114 -0.75 8.14 -2.52
CA GLN A 114 -0.59 7.19 -3.63
C GLN A 114 -1.32 5.87 -3.38
N PHE A 115 -1.47 5.43 -2.12
CA PHE A 115 -2.26 4.26 -1.79
C PHE A 115 -3.75 4.48 -2.10
N VAL A 116 -4.30 5.64 -1.75
CA VAL A 116 -5.74 5.94 -1.90
C VAL A 116 -6.10 6.42 -3.30
N SER A 117 -5.32 7.35 -3.86
CA SER A 117 -5.61 8.01 -5.15
C SER A 117 -4.74 7.51 -6.31
N GLY A 118 -3.66 6.79 -6.02
CA GLY A 118 -2.79 6.25 -7.05
C GLY A 118 -3.41 5.09 -7.83
N THR A 119 -2.79 4.80 -8.97
CA THR A 119 -3.15 3.69 -9.87
C THR A 119 -2.08 2.61 -9.91
N THR A 120 -0.93 2.85 -9.27
CA THR A 120 0.23 1.97 -9.28
C THR A 120 0.48 1.40 -7.90
N SER A 121 1.02 0.18 -7.88
CA SER A 121 1.48 -0.44 -6.65
C SER A 121 2.79 0.21 -6.17
N GLN A 122 2.94 0.36 -4.86
CA GLN A 122 4.14 0.91 -4.22
C GLN A 122 4.97 -0.21 -3.62
N GLU A 123 6.28 -0.20 -3.84
CA GLU A 123 7.18 -1.20 -3.27
C GLU A 123 7.65 -0.77 -1.88
N VAL A 124 7.45 -1.63 -0.88
CA VAL A 124 7.92 -1.42 0.49
C VAL A 124 8.93 -2.49 0.86
N HIS A 125 9.89 -2.13 1.71
CA HIS A 125 10.86 -3.04 2.26
C HIS A 125 10.41 -3.51 3.65
N ILE A 126 10.33 -4.83 3.84
CA ILE A 126 9.94 -5.44 5.10
C ILE A 126 11.18 -5.99 5.79
N GLN A 127 11.38 -5.60 7.04
CA GLN A 127 12.53 -5.99 7.84
C GLN A 127 12.09 -6.52 9.21
N GLY A 128 12.62 -7.68 9.58
CA GLY A 128 12.54 -8.21 10.94
C GLY A 128 13.64 -7.67 11.85
N THR A 129 13.40 -7.74 13.15
CA THR A 129 14.32 -7.38 14.23
C THR A 129 14.37 -8.50 15.26
N ILE A 130 15.24 -8.37 16.26
CA ILE A 130 15.33 -9.37 17.35
C ILE A 130 14.06 -9.44 18.20
N ASP A 131 13.28 -8.35 18.21
CA ASP A 131 12.03 -8.22 18.95
C ASP A 131 10.81 -8.57 18.08
N SER A 132 11.04 -9.06 16.86
CA SER A 132 9.97 -9.45 15.94
C SER A 132 9.16 -10.65 16.42
N SER A 133 9.65 -11.45 17.36
CA SER A 133 8.90 -12.55 17.98
C SER A 133 9.40 -12.80 19.39
N PRO A 134 8.52 -13.18 20.34
CA PRO A 134 8.95 -13.64 21.65
C PRO A 134 9.68 -14.98 21.59
N ASN A 135 9.50 -15.76 20.51
CA ASN A 135 10.09 -17.09 20.38
C ASN A 135 11.63 -17.02 20.30
N PRO A 136 12.36 -17.60 21.27
CA PRO A 136 13.82 -17.48 21.36
C PRO A 136 14.55 -18.11 20.16
N TYR A 137 13.97 -19.13 19.51
CA TYR A 137 14.56 -19.75 18.34
C TYR A 137 14.49 -18.85 17.10
N LEU A 138 13.45 -18.00 17.03
CA LEU A 138 13.27 -17.08 15.91
C LEU A 138 14.09 -15.80 16.08
N LYS A 139 14.44 -15.40 17.32
CA LYS A 139 15.22 -14.17 17.60
C LYS A 139 16.55 -14.10 16.85
N ALA A 140 17.20 -15.24 16.61
CA ALA A 140 18.46 -15.28 15.85
C ALA A 140 18.24 -15.12 14.33
N ALA A 141 17.09 -15.52 13.81
CA ALA A 141 16.81 -15.51 12.37
C ALA A 141 16.09 -14.24 11.90
N LEU A 142 15.21 -13.66 12.73
CA LEU A 142 14.37 -12.52 12.37
C LEU A 142 15.14 -11.24 12.01
N PRO A 143 16.30 -10.89 12.60
CA PRO A 143 17.11 -9.75 12.14
C PRO A 143 17.60 -9.88 10.70
N HIS A 144 17.72 -11.11 10.20
CA HIS A 144 18.13 -11.40 8.82
C HIS A 144 16.93 -11.49 7.87
N LEU A 145 15.70 -11.39 8.37
CA LEU A 145 14.50 -11.39 7.55
C LEU A 145 14.35 -10.05 6.84
N GLN A 146 14.61 -10.05 5.54
CA GLN A 146 14.53 -8.87 4.68
C GLN A 146 14.00 -9.27 3.30
N PHE A 147 12.91 -8.65 2.89
CA PHE A 147 12.30 -8.85 1.58
C PHE A 147 11.47 -7.64 1.17
N ASN A 148 11.25 -7.50 -0.14
CA ASN A 148 10.40 -6.44 -0.67
C ASN A 148 8.98 -6.97 -0.88
N SER A 149 8.00 -6.09 -0.74
CA SER A 149 6.59 -6.40 -0.95
C SER A 149 5.95 -5.29 -1.76
N SER A 150 5.04 -5.66 -2.66
CA SER A 150 4.26 -4.69 -3.42
C SER A 150 2.94 -4.43 -2.70
N VAL A 151 2.67 -3.17 -2.38
CA VAL A 151 1.40 -2.70 -1.83
C VAL A 151 0.57 -2.15 -2.97
N ALA A 152 -0.49 -2.86 -3.33
CA ALA A 152 -1.43 -2.41 -4.36
C ALA A 152 -2.16 -1.14 -3.89
N SER A 153 -2.46 -0.26 -4.84
CA SER A 153 -3.35 0.89 -4.60
C SER A 153 -4.77 0.43 -4.26
N LEU A 154 -5.55 1.30 -3.63
CA LEU A 154 -6.94 1.04 -3.27
C LEU A 154 -7.80 0.70 -4.51
N ALA A 155 -7.50 1.30 -5.66
CA ALA A 155 -8.12 1.00 -6.94
C ALA A 155 -7.91 -0.46 -7.38
N GLN A 156 -6.72 -1.00 -7.15
CA GLN A 156 -6.36 -2.36 -7.51
C GLN A 156 -6.92 -3.38 -6.50
N LEU A 157 -7.02 -3.01 -5.22
CA LEU A 157 -7.64 -3.85 -4.19
C LEU A 157 -9.16 -3.94 -4.34
N PHE A 158 -9.80 -2.85 -4.77
CA PHE A 158 -11.25 -2.76 -4.92
C PHE A 158 -11.66 -2.21 -6.31
N PRO A 159 -11.43 -2.98 -7.40
CA PRO A 159 -11.68 -2.51 -8.76
C PRO A 159 -13.17 -2.26 -9.07
N SER A 160 -14.07 -2.85 -8.27
CA SER A 160 -15.53 -2.71 -8.42
C SER A 160 -16.10 -1.54 -7.60
N MET A 161 -15.31 -0.91 -6.73
CA MET A 161 -15.73 0.28 -5.99
C MET A 161 -15.22 1.53 -6.70
N PRO A 162 -16.04 2.59 -6.87
CA PRO A 162 -15.52 3.86 -7.35
C PRO A 162 -14.55 4.41 -6.31
N THR A 163 -13.27 4.50 -6.67
CA THR A 163 -12.24 5.15 -5.84
C THR A 163 -12.56 6.63 -5.66
N LEU A 164 -12.01 7.29 -4.64
CA LEU A 164 -12.20 8.74 -4.45
C LEU A 164 -11.86 9.57 -5.70
N VAL A 165 -10.91 9.10 -6.53
CA VAL A 165 -10.57 9.70 -7.84
C VAL A 165 -11.68 9.49 -8.89
N SER A 166 -12.36 8.35 -8.86
CA SER A 166 -13.55 8.12 -9.69
C SER A 166 -14.74 8.96 -9.20
N VAL A 167 -14.90 9.09 -7.88
CA VAL A 167 -15.94 9.93 -7.27
C VAL A 167 -15.67 11.42 -7.53
N SER A 168 -14.42 11.90 -7.57
CA SER A 168 -14.11 13.29 -7.94
C SER A 168 -14.38 13.58 -9.42
N LYS A 169 -14.27 12.57 -10.31
CA LYS A 169 -14.78 12.70 -11.69
C LYS A 169 -16.31 12.79 -11.75
N MET A 170 -17.03 12.22 -10.79
CA MET A 170 -18.50 12.35 -10.68
C MET A 170 -18.92 13.63 -9.92
N TYR A 171 -18.07 14.13 -9.01
CA TYR A 171 -18.29 15.34 -8.25
C TYR A 171 -17.67 16.53 -8.97
N LYS A 172 -18.45 17.15 -9.84
CA LYS A 172 -18.18 18.51 -10.33
C LYS A 172 -17.87 19.37 -9.09
N PRO A 173 -16.65 19.92 -8.92
CA PRO A 173 -16.27 20.53 -7.66
C PRO A 173 -17.18 21.73 -7.41
N SER A 174 -18.16 21.57 -6.53
CA SER A 174 -18.83 22.69 -5.88
C SER A 174 -17.77 23.35 -5.01
N CYS A 175 -17.06 24.30 -5.62
CA CYS A 175 -16.23 25.25 -4.92
C CYS A 175 -17.15 25.94 -3.92
N VAL A 176 -16.94 25.72 -2.62
CA VAL A 176 -17.75 26.33 -1.57
C VAL A 176 -17.52 27.85 -1.63
N GLY A 177 -18.50 28.58 -2.13
CA GLY A 177 -18.42 30.01 -2.45
C GLY A 177 -18.71 30.36 -3.93
N ALA A 178 -18.73 29.38 -4.83
CA ALA A 178 -19.13 29.58 -6.22
C ALA A 178 -20.65 29.41 -6.38
N THR A 179 -21.37 30.51 -6.56
CA THR A 179 -22.75 30.49 -7.06
C THR A 179 -22.76 30.05 -8.52
N ALA A 180 -23.68 29.15 -8.88
CA ALA A 180 -23.92 28.78 -10.28
C ALA A 180 -24.09 30.06 -11.14
N GLY A 181 -23.27 30.19 -12.19
CA GLY A 181 -23.24 31.37 -13.05
C GLY A 181 -22.15 32.42 -12.73
N LYS A 182 -21.30 32.22 -11.71
CA LYS A 182 -20.06 32.98 -11.51
C LYS A 182 -18.87 32.06 -11.71
N CYS A 183 -18.23 32.12 -12.89
CA CYS A 183 -17.04 31.34 -13.19
C CYS A 183 -15.86 31.73 -12.27
N MET A 184 -15.02 30.74 -11.96
CA MET A 184 -13.68 30.99 -11.42
C MET A 184 -12.95 31.96 -12.34
N GLN A 185 -12.68 33.18 -11.87
CA GLN A 185 -11.81 34.10 -12.59
C GLN A 185 -10.37 33.57 -12.50
N ALA A 186 -9.89 32.95 -13.58
CA ALA A 186 -8.46 32.75 -13.77
C ALA A 186 -7.88 34.06 -14.30
N ASN A 187 -7.15 34.80 -13.44
CA ASN A 187 -6.34 35.92 -13.91
C ASN A 187 -5.10 35.33 -14.59
N VAL A 188 -5.19 35.06 -15.89
CA VAL A 188 -4.03 34.63 -16.69
C VAL A 188 -3.17 35.88 -16.90
N ASP A 189 -2.01 35.95 -16.27
CA ASP A 189 -1.11 37.09 -16.44
C ASP A 189 -0.59 37.13 -17.89
N VAL A 190 -1.02 38.18 -18.58
CA VAL A 190 -1.02 38.31 -20.02
C VAL A 190 0.31 38.90 -20.49
N SER A 191 1.39 38.11 -20.54
CA SER A 191 2.70 38.62 -21.00
C SER A 191 3.40 37.79 -22.08
N LEU A 192 2.77 36.78 -22.67
CA LEU A 192 3.36 35.94 -23.72
C LEU A 192 2.36 35.59 -24.83
N TRP A 193 2.03 36.55 -25.71
CA TRP A 193 1.14 36.30 -26.85
C TRP A 193 1.92 35.95 -28.12
N SER A 194 1.98 34.65 -28.43
CA SER A 194 2.03 34.22 -29.83
C SER A 194 0.63 34.31 -30.44
N VAL A 195 0.52 34.63 -31.73
CA VAL A 195 -0.76 34.70 -32.48
C VAL A 195 -1.51 33.36 -32.43
N GLU A 196 -0.78 32.25 -32.24
CA GLU A 196 -1.36 30.91 -32.09
C GLU A 196 -2.10 30.72 -30.77
N MET A 197 -1.56 31.27 -29.67
CA MET A 197 -2.19 31.24 -28.34
C MET A 197 -3.47 32.09 -28.31
N MET A 198 -3.51 33.19 -29.07
CA MET A 198 -4.72 33.99 -29.26
C MET A 198 -5.82 33.20 -29.99
N LYS A 199 -5.48 32.48 -31.07
CA LYS A 199 -6.46 31.68 -31.83
C LYS A 199 -7.06 30.56 -30.99
N THR A 200 -6.27 29.86 -30.20
CA THR A 200 -6.77 28.83 -29.29
C THR A 200 -7.65 29.43 -28.21
N LEU A 201 -7.29 30.59 -27.65
CA LEU A 201 -8.12 31.27 -26.65
C LEU A 201 -9.49 31.71 -27.22
N TYR A 202 -9.52 32.30 -28.42
CA TYR A 202 -10.77 32.69 -29.08
C TYR A 202 -11.62 31.49 -29.49
N ALA A 203 -11.00 30.37 -29.88
CA ALA A 203 -11.73 29.15 -30.19
C ALA A 203 -12.36 28.53 -28.93
N THR A 204 -11.66 28.54 -27.80
CA THR A 204 -12.12 27.92 -26.54
C THR A 204 -13.13 28.77 -25.77
N MET A 205 -13.28 30.07 -26.07
CA MET A 205 -14.38 30.90 -25.56
C MET A 205 -15.78 30.37 -25.93
N THR A 206 -15.91 29.55 -26.98
CA THR A 206 -17.21 29.00 -27.41
C THR A 206 -17.47 27.54 -26.98
N THR A 207 -16.42 26.81 -26.59
CA THR A 207 -16.48 25.36 -26.35
C THR A 207 -16.05 24.94 -24.94
N GLY A 208 -15.60 25.88 -24.11
CA GLY A 208 -15.05 25.62 -22.79
C GLY A 208 -13.59 25.17 -22.84
N LEU A 209 -12.86 25.44 -21.76
CA LEU A 209 -11.48 24.99 -21.57
C LEU A 209 -11.49 23.70 -20.75
N LEU A 210 -10.86 22.65 -21.27
CA LEU A 210 -10.54 21.46 -20.48
C LEU A 210 -9.30 21.78 -19.65
N MET A 211 -9.49 21.94 -18.35
CA MET A 211 -8.39 22.16 -17.42
C MET A 211 -7.90 20.85 -16.83
N HIS A 212 -6.59 20.79 -16.60
CA HIS A 212 -5.94 19.86 -15.70
C HIS A 212 -5.84 20.54 -14.32
N VAL A 213 -6.43 19.93 -13.30
CA VAL A 213 -6.44 20.47 -11.94
C VAL A 213 -5.69 19.51 -11.02
N GLU A 214 -4.63 20.02 -10.41
CA GLU A 214 -3.94 19.37 -9.30
C GLU A 214 -4.36 20.04 -7.99
N GLY A 215 -4.62 19.26 -6.95
CA GLY A 215 -4.97 19.81 -5.65
C GLY A 215 -4.75 18.81 -4.52
N THR A 216 -4.92 19.31 -3.29
CA THR A 216 -4.78 18.51 -2.08
C THR A 216 -6.11 18.53 -1.32
N LEU A 217 -6.62 17.35 -0.99
CA LEU A 217 -7.78 17.18 -0.12
C LEU A 217 -7.29 16.82 1.28
N THR A 218 -7.72 17.59 2.28
CA THR A 218 -7.55 17.23 3.68
C THR A 218 -8.79 16.48 4.16
N ALA A 219 -8.59 15.29 4.69
CA ALA A 219 -9.62 14.54 5.38
C ALA A 219 -9.10 14.09 6.76
N MET A 220 -10.02 13.67 7.62
CA MET A 220 -9.69 13.16 8.95
C MET A 220 -10.24 11.74 9.08
N ILE A 221 -9.40 10.82 9.53
CA ILE A 221 -9.84 9.52 10.06
C ILE A 221 -9.72 9.64 11.57
N ASP A 222 -10.85 9.74 12.27
CA ASP A 222 -10.88 10.09 13.68
C ASP A 222 -10.04 11.37 13.94
N ALA A 223 -8.93 11.25 14.67
CA ALA A 223 -8.00 12.34 14.93
C ALA A 223 -6.79 12.37 13.97
N TYR A 224 -6.66 11.42 13.05
CA TYR A 224 -5.53 11.33 12.11
C TYR A 224 -5.77 12.19 10.86
N PRO A 225 -4.93 13.21 10.60
CA PRO A 225 -5.04 14.04 9.40
C PRO A 225 -4.43 13.32 8.18
N MET A 226 -5.23 13.19 7.13
CA MET A 226 -4.82 12.65 5.83
C MET A 226 -4.84 13.75 4.78
N GLU A 227 -3.73 13.86 4.04
CA GLU A 227 -3.59 14.76 2.90
C GLU A 227 -3.49 13.90 1.64
N LEU A 228 -4.48 14.03 0.78
CA LEU A 228 -4.59 13.29 -0.48
C LEU A 228 -4.37 14.25 -1.63
N ALA A 229 -3.29 14.03 -2.39
CA ALA A 229 -3.14 14.63 -3.70
C ALA A 229 -4.17 14.01 -4.65
N TYR A 230 -4.87 14.86 -5.39
CA TYR A 230 -5.75 14.43 -6.47
C TYR A 230 -5.40 15.19 -7.74
N VAL A 231 -5.62 14.51 -8.86
CA VAL A 231 -5.44 15.04 -10.21
C VAL A 231 -6.73 14.80 -10.96
N GLN A 232 -7.28 15.86 -11.55
CA GLN A 232 -8.47 15.80 -12.38
C GLN A 232 -8.17 16.34 -13.78
N ASP A 233 -8.21 15.44 -14.75
CA ASP A 233 -8.14 15.77 -16.17
C ASP A 233 -9.52 16.08 -16.74
N GLY A 234 -9.58 17.09 -17.61
CA GLY A 234 -10.75 17.34 -18.43
C GLY A 234 -11.89 18.03 -17.70
N LEU A 235 -11.57 18.86 -16.69
CA LEU A 235 -12.57 19.73 -16.09
C LEU A 235 -12.98 20.79 -17.12
N LEU A 236 -14.19 20.66 -17.66
CA LEU A 236 -14.74 21.63 -18.59
C LEU A 236 -15.09 22.92 -17.83
N VAL A 237 -14.36 23.98 -18.11
CA VAL A 237 -14.64 25.32 -17.61
C VAL A 237 -15.18 26.16 -18.77
N GLU A 238 -16.46 26.46 -18.68
CA GLU A 238 -17.10 27.39 -19.62
C GLU A 238 -16.66 28.81 -19.26
N MET A 239 -16.14 29.54 -20.24
CA MET A 239 -15.81 30.96 -20.07
C MET A 239 -17.11 31.75 -20.30
N VAL A 240 -17.68 32.30 -19.23
CA VAL A 240 -18.84 33.23 -19.28
C VAL A 240 -18.35 34.65 -19.11
#